data_AF-A0A3D4ZL91-F1
#
_entry.id   AF-A0A3D4ZL91-F1
#
_cell.length_a   1.000
_cell.length_b   1.000
_cell.length_c   1.000
_cell.angle_alpha   90.00
_cell.angle_beta   90.00
_cell.angle_gamma   90.00
#
_symmetry.space_group_name_H-M   'P 1'
#
loop_
_entity.id
_entity.type
_entity.pdbx_description
1 polymer ?
#
loop_
_entity_poly.entity_id
_entity_poly.type
_entity_poly.pdbx_seq_one_letter_code
_entity_poly.pdbx_strand_id
1 'polypeptide(L)'
;MEKAIESQIEAMKNNDFITFLEEDDRFHSTIFSAIGLQRIWSIIKAQGGNHHRIRLLSFYEKNALSNIIEQHQNMVEALKSKQLDVMLSLEDKHLSKLLQETESMVGRYPSYFKHENSYSGLQLRVVNH
;
A
#
# COMPACT_ATOMS: atom_id res chain seq x y z
N MET A 1 5.43 13.61 -4.94
CA MET A 1 4.80 12.95 -3.78
C MET A 1 3.68 13.81 -3.22
N GLU A 2 3.94 15.05 -2.81
CA GLU A 2 2.91 15.96 -2.25
C GLU A 2 1.71 16.15 -3.18
N LYS A 3 1.94 16.41 -4.47
CA LYS A 3 0.86 16.49 -5.47
C LYS A 3 -0.02 15.24 -5.52
N ALA A 4 0.54 14.04 -5.30
CA ALA A 4 -0.26 12.81 -5.26
C ALA A 4 -1.14 12.78 -3.99
N ILE A 5 -0.61 13.20 -2.85
CA ILE A 5 -1.38 13.34 -1.61
C ILE A 5 -2.50 14.37 -1.77
N GLU A 6 -2.24 15.51 -2.40
CA GLU A 6 -3.26 16.53 -2.68
C GLU A 6 -4.39 15.96 -3.55
N SER A 7 -4.04 15.22 -4.60
CA SER A 7 -5.02 14.54 -5.45
C SER A 7 -5.79 13.44 -4.69
N GLN A 8 -5.14 12.70 -3.78
CA GLN A 8 -5.81 11.74 -2.89
C GLN A 8 -6.80 12.43 -1.94
N ILE A 9 -6.45 13.58 -1.37
CA ILE A 9 -7.34 14.37 -0.50
C ILE A 9 -8.58 14.81 -1.27
N GLU A 10 -8.41 15.28 -2.51
CA GLU A 10 -9.54 15.72 -3.33
C GLU A 10 -10.42 14.54 -3.76
N ALA A 11 -9.80 13.42 -4.16
CA ALA A 11 -10.51 12.19 -4.48
C ALA A 11 -11.32 11.67 -3.28
N MET A 12 -10.74 11.69 -2.07
CA MET A 12 -11.44 11.31 -0.83
C MET A 12 -12.68 12.18 -0.59
N LYS A 13 -12.59 13.51 -0.75
CA LYS A 13 -13.73 14.42 -0.57
C LYS A 13 -14.87 14.14 -1.55
N ASN A 14 -14.51 13.77 -2.77
CA ASN A 14 -15.46 13.47 -3.85
C ASN A 14 -15.94 12.00 -3.84
N ASN A 15 -15.49 11.18 -2.88
CA ASN A 15 -15.71 9.72 -2.86
C ASN A 15 -15.26 9.02 -4.15
N ASP A 16 -14.25 9.56 -4.81
CA ASP A 16 -13.66 8.98 -6.02
C ASP A 16 -12.54 8.00 -5.64
N PHE A 17 -12.94 6.78 -5.31
CA PHE A 17 -12.01 5.75 -4.86
C PHE A 17 -11.07 5.26 -5.97
N ILE A 18 -11.46 5.41 -7.24
CA ILE A 18 -10.62 5.02 -8.37
C ILE A 18 -9.45 5.99 -8.49
N THR A 19 -9.73 7.29 -8.54
CA THR A 19 -8.69 8.32 -8.57
C THR A 19 -7.81 8.25 -7.32
N PHE A 20 -8.39 7.98 -6.14
CA PHE A 20 -7.60 7.78 -4.93
C PHE A 20 -6.58 6.65 -5.08
N LEU A 21 -7.00 5.50 -5.62
CA LEU A 21 -6.15 4.33 -5.81
C LEU A 21 -5.05 4.57 -6.86
N GLU A 22 -5.37 5.29 -7.94
CA GLU A 22 -4.38 5.65 -8.97
C GLU A 22 -3.31 6.59 -8.41
N GLU A 23 -3.71 7.55 -7.58
CA GLU A 23 -2.79 8.50 -6.95
C GLU A 23 -1.97 7.85 -5.82
N ASP A 24 -2.55 6.89 -5.12
CA ASP A 24 -1.84 6.01 -4.19
C ASP A 24 -0.73 5.21 -4.90
N ASP A 25 -1.04 4.58 -6.04
CA ASP A 25 -0.05 3.89 -6.85
C ASP A 25 1.05 4.84 -7.35
N ARG A 26 0.68 6.06 -7.75
CA ARG A 26 1.65 7.08 -8.17
C ARG A 26 2.56 7.49 -7.02
N PHE A 27 2.02 7.61 -5.81
CA PHE A 27 2.75 7.91 -4.60
C PHE A 27 3.82 6.85 -4.33
N HIS A 28 3.45 5.57 -4.23
CA HIS A 28 4.40 4.48 -3.98
C HIS A 28 5.40 4.31 -5.13
N SER A 29 4.96 4.38 -6.40
CA SER A 29 5.88 4.31 -7.55
C SER A 29 7.00 5.34 -7.46
N THR A 30 6.69 6.55 -6.98
CA THR A 30 7.68 7.62 -6.81
C THR A 30 8.71 7.26 -5.75
N ILE A 31 8.27 6.71 -4.62
CA ILE A 31 9.14 6.26 -3.54
C ILE A 31 10.08 5.15 -4.03
N PHE A 32 9.52 4.08 -4.58
CA PHE A 32 10.29 2.91 -5.04
C PHE A 32 11.29 3.28 -6.14
N SER A 33 10.91 4.20 -7.04
CA SER A 33 11.85 4.78 -8.01
C SER A 33 13.02 5.51 -7.34
N ALA A 34 12.73 6.37 -6.34
CA ALA A 34 13.74 7.19 -5.68
C ALA A 34 14.79 6.36 -4.92
N ILE A 35 14.42 5.19 -4.40
CA ILE A 35 15.32 4.28 -3.69
C ILE A 35 15.91 3.17 -4.58
N GLY A 36 15.70 3.23 -5.91
CA GLY A 36 16.26 2.27 -6.86
C GLY A 36 15.57 0.90 -6.88
N LEU A 37 14.38 0.78 -6.28
CA LEU A 37 13.61 -0.46 -6.16
C LEU A 37 12.44 -0.54 -7.16
N GLN A 38 12.52 0.15 -8.30
CA GLN A 38 11.45 0.19 -9.30
C GLN A 38 11.03 -1.20 -9.81
N ARG A 39 11.96 -2.15 -9.88
CA ARG A 39 11.65 -3.54 -10.28
C ARG A 39 10.71 -4.23 -9.29
N ILE A 40 10.86 -3.95 -7.99
CA ILE A 40 9.97 -4.49 -6.94
C ILE A 40 8.57 -3.91 -7.12
N TRP A 41 8.47 -2.61 -7.36
CA TRP A 41 7.19 -1.95 -7.64
C TRP A 41 6.45 -2.58 -8.83
N SER A 42 7.16 -2.88 -9.92
CA SER A 42 6.55 -3.57 -11.08
C SER A 42 6.00 -4.96 -10.74
N ILE A 43 6.65 -5.70 -9.83
CA ILE A 43 6.17 -7.02 -9.38
C ILE A 43 4.88 -6.88 -8.57
N ILE A 44 4.85 -5.92 -7.63
CA ILE A 44 3.65 -5.62 -6.82
C ILE A 44 2.48 -5.23 -7.74
N LYS A 45 2.74 -4.35 -8.72
CA LYS A 45 1.74 -3.93 -9.71
C LYS A 45 1.28 -5.06 -10.63
N ALA A 46 2.13 -6.02 -10.98
CA ALA A 46 1.77 -7.15 -11.84
C ALA A 46 0.80 -8.13 -11.13
N GLN A 47 0.82 -8.21 -9.80
CA GLN A 47 -0.22 -8.88 -9.01
C GLN A 47 -1.51 -8.03 -8.85
N GLY A 48 -1.54 -6.85 -9.48
CA GLY A 48 -2.42 -5.72 -9.18
C GLY A 48 -3.91 -5.98 -9.23
N GLY A 49 -4.39 -6.95 -10.02
CA GLY A 49 -5.82 -7.25 -10.10
C GLY A 49 -6.44 -7.63 -8.76
N ASN A 50 -5.74 -8.42 -7.94
CA ASN A 50 -6.22 -8.79 -6.60
C ASN A 50 -5.91 -7.70 -5.57
N HIS A 51 -4.72 -7.11 -5.63
CA HIS A 51 -4.27 -6.07 -4.71
C HIS A 51 -5.15 -4.80 -4.79
N HIS A 52 -5.52 -4.36 -5.99
CA HIS A 52 -6.42 -3.22 -6.20
C HIS A 52 -7.83 -3.49 -5.68
N ARG A 53 -8.36 -4.71 -5.87
CA ARG A 53 -9.69 -5.08 -5.37
C ARG A 53 -9.73 -5.08 -3.85
N ILE A 54 -8.69 -5.58 -3.20
CA ILE A 54 -8.58 -5.57 -1.73
C ILE A 54 -8.46 -4.14 -1.22
N ARG A 55 -7.58 -3.32 -1.79
CA ARG A 55 -7.46 -1.89 -1.44
C ARG A 55 -8.78 -1.15 -1.60
N LEU A 56 -9.47 -1.36 -2.71
CA LEU A 56 -10.77 -0.72 -2.94
C LEU A 56 -11.81 -1.13 -1.90
N LEU A 57 -11.83 -2.40 -1.49
CA LEU A 57 -12.69 -2.88 -0.42
C LEU A 57 -12.31 -2.29 0.94
N SER A 58 -11.02 -1.98 1.21
CA SER A 58 -10.61 -1.44 2.52
C SER A 58 -10.99 0.02 2.68
N PHE A 59 -11.14 0.74 1.57
CA PHE A 59 -11.54 2.14 1.57
C PHE A 59 -12.97 2.37 2.11
N TYR A 60 -13.81 1.33 2.13
CA TYR A 60 -15.15 1.38 2.74
C TYR A 60 -15.13 1.38 4.27
N GLU A 61 -14.00 1.04 4.89
CA GLU A 61 -13.85 1.13 6.34
C GLU A 61 -13.86 2.58 6.81
N LYS A 62 -14.52 2.82 7.94
CA LYS A 62 -14.62 4.17 8.50
C LYS A 62 -13.22 4.74 8.75
N ASN A 63 -12.97 5.95 8.26
CA ASN A 63 -11.70 6.67 8.38
C ASN A 63 -10.50 6.00 7.65
N ALA A 64 -10.71 5.01 6.78
CA ALA A 64 -9.60 4.35 6.07
C ALA A 64 -8.78 5.35 5.24
N LEU A 65 -9.45 6.12 4.38
CA LEU A 65 -8.80 7.09 3.49
C LEU A 65 -8.06 8.19 4.25
N SER A 66 -8.66 8.74 5.31
CA SER A 66 -8.01 9.76 6.13
C SER A 66 -6.75 9.25 6.82
N ASN A 67 -6.78 8.00 7.31
CA ASN A 67 -5.61 7.37 7.92
C ASN A 67 -4.50 7.12 6.90
N ILE A 68 -4.85 6.73 5.67
CA ILE A 68 -3.87 6.55 4.58
C ILE A 68 -3.19 7.88 4.24
N ILE A 69 -3.97 8.96 4.10
CA ILE A 69 -3.44 10.29 3.84
C ILE A 69 -2.47 10.72 4.95
N GLU A 70 -2.83 10.53 6.22
CA GLU A 70 -1.95 10.85 7.36
C GLU A 70 -0.63 10.06 7.30
N GLN A 71 -0.71 8.77 7.00
CA GLN A 71 0.48 7.92 6.84
C GLN A 71 1.38 8.44 5.70
N HIS A 72 0.80 8.81 4.55
CA HIS A 72 1.56 9.35 3.42
C HIS A 72 2.23 10.69 3.76
N GLN A 73 1.55 11.56 4.49
CA GLN A 73 2.13 12.82 4.97
C GLN A 73 3.32 12.56 5.89
N ASN A 74 3.20 11.63 6.84
CA ASN A 74 4.28 11.25 7.74
C ASN A 74 5.51 10.69 6.98
N MET A 75 5.29 9.89 5.94
CA MET A 75 6.37 9.39 5.09
C MET A 75 7.09 10.51 4.33
N VAL A 76 6.35 11.47 3.77
CA VAL A 76 6.94 12.63 3.09
C VAL A 76 7.79 13.45 4.05
N GLU A 77 7.30 13.70 5.27
CA GLU A 77 8.06 14.46 6.28
C GLU A 77 9.33 13.73 6.72
N ALA A 78 9.28 12.40 6.90
CA ALA A 78 10.46 11.59 7.18
C ALA A 78 11.50 11.66 6.06
N LEU A 79 11.06 11.59 4.79
CA LEU A 79 11.95 11.74 3.63
C LEU A 79 12.57 13.13 3.53
N LYS A 80 11.79 14.21 3.72
CA LYS A 80 12.29 15.59 3.76
C LYS A 80 13.34 15.79 4.85
N SER A 81 13.13 15.15 5.99
CA SER A 81 14.02 15.19 7.15
C SER A 81 15.22 14.24 7.01
N LYS A 82 15.35 13.52 5.88
CA LYS A 82 16.41 12.53 5.61
C LYS A 82 16.48 11.38 6.64
N GLN A 83 15.36 11.04 7.26
CA GLN A 83 15.23 9.95 8.24
C GLN A 83 14.74 8.68 7.55
N LEU A 84 15.63 8.00 6.82
CA LEU A 84 15.29 6.83 6.00
C LEU A 84 14.80 5.65 6.83
N ASP A 85 15.40 5.41 7.98
CA ASP A 85 15.02 4.42 8.98
C ASP A 85 13.60 4.63 9.50
N VAL A 86 13.22 5.88 9.79
CA VAL A 86 11.84 6.22 10.16
C VAL A 86 10.89 5.98 9.00
N MET A 87 11.26 6.41 7.80
CA MET A 87 10.45 6.19 6.60
C MET A 87 10.21 4.70 6.32
N LEU A 88 11.25 3.86 6.42
CA LEU A 88 11.12 2.42 6.23
C LEU A 88 10.21 1.78 7.28
N SER A 89 10.28 2.24 8.54
CA SER A 89 9.36 1.78 9.59
C SER A 89 7.91 2.19 9.32
N LEU A 90 7.68 3.38 8.78
CA LEU A 90 6.34 3.86 8.41
C LEU A 90 5.78 3.06 7.22
N GLU A 91 6.60 2.78 6.21
CA GLU A 91 6.21 1.98 5.05
C GLU A 91 5.86 0.54 5.45
N ASP A 92 6.68 -0.08 6.30
CA ASP A 92 6.42 -1.43 6.81
C ASP A 92 5.08 -1.51 7.57
N LYS A 93 4.80 -0.52 8.42
CA LYS A 93 3.50 -0.41 9.13
C LYS A 93 2.33 -0.21 8.17
N HIS A 94 2.49 0.64 7.16
CA HIS A 94 1.47 0.91 6.15
C HIS A 94 1.10 -0.36 5.36
N LEU A 95 2.12 -1.07 4.85
CA LEU A 95 1.92 -2.29 4.07
C LEU A 95 1.42 -3.47 4.92
N SER A 96 1.91 -3.60 6.16
CA SER A 96 1.46 -4.65 7.08
C SER A 96 -0.02 -4.50 7.45
N LYS A 97 -0.50 -3.26 7.59
CA LYS A 97 -1.92 -2.99 7.82
C LYS A 97 -2.78 -3.47 6.65
N LEU A 98 -2.31 -3.25 5.43
CA LEU A 98 -2.94 -3.74 4.21
C LEU A 98 -3.03 -5.27 4.16
N LEU A 99 -2.00 -5.98 4.61
CA LEU A 99 -2.03 -7.43 4.73
C LEU A 99 -3.07 -7.90 5.75
N GLN A 100 -3.14 -7.25 6.92
CA GLN A 100 -4.13 -7.57 7.95
C GLN A 100 -5.57 -7.28 7.49
N GLU A 101 -5.77 -6.18 6.75
CA GLU A 101 -7.05 -5.85 6.12
C GLU A 101 -7.43 -6.89 5.06
N THR A 102 -6.45 -7.39 4.29
CA THR A 102 -6.63 -8.50 3.34
C THR A 102 -7.15 -9.75 4.05
N GLU A 103 -6.50 -10.16 5.13
CA GLU A 103 -6.91 -11.34 5.92
C GLU A 103 -8.32 -11.17 6.50
N SER A 104 -8.64 -9.99 7.03
CA SER A 104 -9.97 -9.64 7.52
C SER A 104 -11.03 -9.74 6.41
N MET A 105 -10.72 -9.28 5.20
CA MET A 105 -11.64 -9.37 4.07
C MET A 105 -11.84 -10.78 3.54
N VAL A 106 -10.80 -11.62 3.54
CA VAL A 106 -10.96 -13.05 3.23
C VAL A 106 -11.98 -13.68 4.18
N GLY A 107 -11.96 -13.30 5.46
CA GLY A 107 -12.95 -13.72 6.44
C GLY A 107 -14.36 -13.15 6.20
N ARG A 108 -14.47 -11.87 5.83
CA ARG A 108 -15.77 -11.18 5.65
C ARG A 108 -16.46 -11.46 4.31
N TYR A 109 -15.68 -11.68 3.26
CA TYR A 109 -16.15 -11.90 1.88
C TYR A 109 -15.57 -13.19 1.29
N PRO A 110 -15.76 -14.36 1.93
CA PRO A 110 -15.08 -15.60 1.53
C PRO A 110 -15.42 -16.03 0.09
N SER A 111 -16.62 -15.73 -0.41
CA SER A 111 -17.04 -16.02 -1.78
C SER A 111 -16.36 -15.15 -2.85
N TYR A 112 -15.69 -14.06 -2.46
CA TYR A 112 -14.96 -13.16 -3.37
C TYR A 112 -13.52 -13.61 -3.61
N PHE A 113 -13.01 -14.56 -2.80
CA PHE A 113 -11.66 -15.08 -2.87
C PHE A 113 -11.67 -16.56 -3.28
N LYS A 114 -10.78 -16.95 -4.19
CA LYS A 114 -10.51 -18.37 -4.47
C LYS A 114 -9.49 -18.85 -3.44
N HIS A 115 -9.78 -19.96 -2.76
CA HIS A 115 -8.80 -20.63 -1.92
C HIS A 115 -7.75 -21.29 -2.82
N GLU A 116 -6.62 -20.62 -3.06
CA GLU A 116 -5.45 -21.27 -3.66
C GLU A 116 -4.59 -21.87 -2.55
N ASN A 117 -4.60 -23.19 -2.45
CA ASN A 117 -3.65 -23.96 -1.63
C ASN A 117 -2.25 -23.91 -2.25
N SER A 118 -1.55 -22.77 -2.16
CA SER A 118 -0.08 -22.72 -2.31
C SER A 118 0.47 -21.33 -2.01
N TYR A 119 0.64 -21.02 -0.73
CA TYR A 119 1.65 -20.06 -0.29
C TYR A 119 2.55 -20.75 0.74
N SER A 120 3.63 -21.38 0.27
CA SER A 120 4.80 -21.61 1.13
C SER A 120 5.49 -20.26 1.27
N GLY A 121 5.42 -19.65 2.46
CA GLY A 121 6.02 -18.35 2.74
C GLY A 121 7.48 -18.27 2.26
N LEU A 122 7.91 -17.07 1.88
CA LEU A 122 9.30 -16.75 1.57
C LEU A 122 10.21 -17.20 2.74
N GLN A 123 10.78 -18.40 2.64
CA GLN A 123 11.92 -18.77 3.45
C GLN A 123 13.12 -17.97 2.95
N LEU A 124 13.41 -16.86 3.62
CA LEU A 124 14.72 -16.22 3.53
C LEU A 124 15.77 -17.27 3.92
N ARG A 125 16.45 -17.83 2.92
CA ARG A 125 17.63 -18.66 3.16
C ARG A 125 18.71 -17.77 3.75
N VAL A 126 18.95 -17.92 5.05
CA VAL A 126 20.17 -17.41 5.69
C VAL A 126 21.34 -18.17 5.07
N VAL A 127 22.16 -17.48 4.29
CA VAL A 127 23.44 -18.00 3.80
C VAL A 127 24.43 -17.78 4.93
N ASN A 128 24.75 -18.85 5.66
CA ASN A 128 25.87 -18.83 6.61
C ASN A 128 27.18 -18.93 5.82
N HIS A 129 28.11 -18.00 6.08
CA HIS A 129 29.52 -18.11 5.69
C HIS A 129 30.30 -18.87 6.75
#